data_AF-F9MMR4-F1
#
_entry.id   AF-F9MMR4-F1
#
_cell.length_a   1.000
_cell.length_b   1.000
_cell.length_c   1.000
_cell.angle_alpha   90.00
_cell.angle_beta   90.00
_cell.angle_gamma   90.00
#
_symmetry.space_group_name_H-M   'P 1'
#
loop_
_entity.id
_entity.type
_entity.pdbx_description
1 polymer ?
#
loop_
_entity_poly.entity_id
_entity_poly.type
_entity_poly.pdbx_seq_one_letter_code
_entity_poly.pdbx_strand_id
1 'polypeptide(L)'
;MDKKEYFLYVQGKAVKVNEEIYRAYWRITEHEKYLQRKDWKYNVLPFSVFDYDGHFIDNIADESMDIEKIVKVKMQIEELNKASATLTEEERDIITAIFFREESFRSIG
;
A
#
# COMPACT_ATOMS: atom_id res chain seq x y z
N MET A 1 -9.92 29.58 51.85
CA MET A 1 -9.26 28.88 50.73
C MET A 1 -9.75 29.54 49.45
N ASP A 2 -8.90 30.32 48.80
CA ASP A 2 -9.28 31.02 47.57
C ASP A 2 -9.72 30.02 46.51
N LYS A 3 -10.92 30.25 45.95
CA LYS A 3 -11.42 29.45 44.84
C LYS A 3 -10.51 29.72 43.64
N LYS A 4 -9.69 28.73 43.26
CA LYS A 4 -8.89 28.80 42.03
C LYS A 4 -9.84 29.04 40.86
N GLU A 5 -9.56 30.09 40.10
CA GLU A 5 -10.30 30.40 38.88
C GLU A 5 -9.65 29.66 37.70
N TYR A 6 -10.47 28.99 36.90
CA TYR A 6 -10.01 28.24 35.74
C TYR A 6 -10.45 28.96 34.46
N PHE A 7 -9.55 29.00 33.47
CA PHE A 7 -9.80 29.67 32.19
C PHE A 7 -9.40 28.77 31.03
N LEU A 8 -10.20 28.80 29.96
CA LEU A 8 -9.86 28.22 28.65
C LEU A 8 -9.81 29.33 27.61
N TYR A 9 -8.90 29.23 26.64
CA TYR A 9 -8.78 30.20 25.56
C TYR A 9 -9.52 29.69 24.32
N VAL A 10 -10.53 30.44 23.90
CA VAL A 10 -11.29 30.16 22.67
C VAL A 10 -11.11 31.34 21.74
N GLN A 11 -10.54 31.10 20.55
CA GLN A 11 -10.23 32.16 19.57
C GLN A 11 -9.42 33.33 20.19
N GLY A 12 -8.47 33.00 21.07
CA GLY A 12 -7.60 34.00 21.73
C GLY A 12 -8.25 34.75 22.90
N LYS A 13 -9.51 34.48 23.26
CA LYS A 13 -10.18 35.10 24.41
C LYS A 13 -10.26 34.14 25.60
N ALA A 14 -9.95 34.64 26.80
CA ALA A 14 -10.05 33.87 28.04
C ALA A 14 -11.52 33.74 28.48
N VAL A 15 -12.01 32.51 28.57
CA VAL A 15 -13.34 32.15 29.04
C VAL A 15 -13.21 31.47 30.39
N LYS A 16 -13.85 32.03 31.43
CA LYS A 16 -13.88 31.43 32.77
C LYS A 16 -14.73 30.17 32.76
N VAL A 17 -14.20 29.08 33.30
CA VAL A 17 -14.86 27.78 33.38
C VAL A 17 -14.79 27.21 34.79
N ASN A 18 -15.57 26.16 35.05
CA ASN A 18 -15.43 25.39 36.28
C ASN A 18 -14.25 24.40 36.18
N GLU A 19 -13.86 23.83 37.31
CA GLU A 19 -12.73 22.90 37.39
C GLU A 19 -12.94 21.63 36.56
N GLU A 20 -14.17 21.10 36.54
CA GLU A 20 -14.51 19.87 35.83
C GLU A 20 -14.30 20.01 34.32
N ILE A 21 -14.81 21.11 33.73
CA ILE A 21 -14.63 21.44 32.31
C ILE A 21 -13.16 21.66 32.00
N TYR A 22 -12.43 22.39 32.86
CA TYR A 22 -11.00 22.62 32.68
C TYR A 22 -10.21 21.30 32.65
N ARG A 23 -10.45 20.41 33.62
CA ARG A 23 -9.78 19.10 33.69
C ARG A 23 -10.16 18.21 32.52
N ALA A 24 -11.42 18.20 32.09
CA ALA A 24 -11.87 17.42 30.96
C ALA A 24 -11.19 17.87 29.65
N TYR A 25 -11.16 19.18 29.39
CA TYR A 25 -10.48 19.75 28.23
C TYR A 25 -9.01 19.35 28.18
N TRP A 26 -8.25 19.63 29.25
CA TRP A 26 -6.82 19.34 29.29
C TRP A 26 -6.50 17.85 29.27
N ARG A 27 -7.37 16.99 29.79
CA ARG A 27 -7.19 15.53 29.69
C ARG A 27 -7.18 15.09 28.23
N ILE A 28 -8.10 15.60 27.41
CA ILE A 28 -8.18 15.29 25.98
C ILE A 28 -6.97 15.88 25.25
N THR A 29 -6.67 17.15 25.48
CA THR A 29 -5.54 17.85 24.85
C THR A 29 -4.19 17.19 25.15
N GLU A 30 -3.94 16.80 26.41
CA GLU A 30 -2.70 16.14 26.79
C GLU A 30 -2.63 14.69 26.26
N HIS A 31 -3.77 14.01 26.16
CA HIS A 31 -3.83 12.69 25.53
C HIS A 31 -3.48 12.77 24.03
N GLU A 32 -4.02 13.74 23.30
CA GLU A 32 -3.70 13.97 21.90
C GLU A 32 -2.20 14.27 21.69
N LYS A 33 -1.63 15.19 22.50
CA LYS A 33 -0.18 15.47 22.48
C LYS A 33 0.67 14.24 22.79
N TYR A 34 0.20 13.37 23.67
CA TYR A 34 0.89 12.13 24.00
C TYR A 34 0.90 11.16 22.82
N LEU A 35 -0.23 11.01 22.11
CA LEU A 35 -0.31 10.20 20.90
C LEU A 35 0.63 10.75 19.81
N GLN A 36 0.60 12.06 19.55
CA GLN A 36 1.51 12.70 18.58
C GLN A 36 3.00 12.44 18.92
N ARG A 37 3.38 12.55 20.20
CA ARG A 37 4.75 12.21 20.63
C ARG A 37 5.11 10.75 20.41
N LYS A 38 4.16 9.83 20.57
CA LYS A 38 4.37 8.42 20.24
C LYS A 38 4.52 8.22 18.74
N ASP A 39 3.66 8.83 17.94
CA ASP A 39 3.72 8.73 16.48
C ASP A 39 5.07 9.22 15.97
N TRP A 40 5.57 10.35 16.47
CA TRP A 40 6.92 10.84 16.15
C TRP A 40 8.04 9.90 16.62
N LYS A 41 7.93 9.35 17.84
CA LYS A 41 8.94 8.44 18.38
C LYS A 41 9.07 7.16 17.55
N TYR A 42 7.95 6.64 17.06
CA TYR A 42 7.90 5.39 16.29
C TYR A 42 7.83 5.62 14.78
N ASN A 43 7.96 6.88 14.34
CA ASN A 43 7.89 7.30 12.95
C ASN A 43 6.65 6.75 12.22
N VAL A 44 5.50 6.76 12.90
CA VAL A 44 4.22 6.34 12.34
C VAL A 44 3.76 7.42 11.37
N LEU A 45 3.69 7.06 10.09
CA LEU A 45 3.15 7.95 9.06
C LEU A 45 1.66 7.69 8.89
N PRO A 46 0.78 8.68 9.14
CA PRO A 46 -0.63 8.52 8.84
C PRO A 46 -0.84 8.48 7.32
N PHE A 47 -1.88 7.78 6.87
CA PHE A 47 -2.21 7.64 5.45
C PHE A 47 -2.42 9.00 4.75
N SER A 48 -2.88 10.01 5.49
CA SER A 48 -3.04 11.38 4.98
C SER A 48 -1.75 12.02 4.49
N VAL A 49 -0.57 11.56 4.94
CA VAL A 49 0.71 12.03 4.41
C VAL A 49 0.86 11.64 2.94
N PHE A 50 0.29 10.52 2.50
CA PHE A 50 0.40 10.04 1.12
C PHE A 50 -0.76 10.52 0.23
N ASP A 51 -1.60 11.43 0.71
CA ASP A 51 -2.74 11.97 -0.03
C ASP A 51 -2.47 13.41 -0.47
N TYR A 52 -1.58 13.58 -1.46
CA TYR A 52 -1.12 14.90 -1.90
C TYR A 52 -2.03 15.56 -2.96
N ASP A 53 -2.81 14.75 -3.68
CA ASP A 53 -3.59 15.13 -4.86
C ASP A 53 -5.04 14.62 -4.81
N GLY A 54 -5.47 14.02 -3.69
CA GLY A 54 -6.77 13.39 -3.55
C GLY A 54 -6.82 11.93 -4.03
N HIS A 55 -5.67 11.37 -4.46
CA HIS A 55 -5.54 10.02 -5.00
C HIS A 55 -4.59 9.15 -4.17
N PHE A 56 -4.91 8.97 -2.88
CA PHE A 56 -4.12 8.15 -1.94
C PHE A 56 -3.70 6.76 -2.47
N ILE A 57 -4.62 6.02 -3.11
CA ILE A 57 -4.35 4.64 -3.56
C ILE A 57 -3.22 4.61 -4.59
N ASP A 58 -3.26 5.54 -5.54
CA ASP A 58 -2.29 5.61 -6.63
C ASP A 58 -0.90 6.03 -6.09
N ASN A 59 -0.87 6.90 -5.08
CA ASN A 59 0.38 7.36 -4.44
C ASN A 59 1.15 6.28 -3.66
N ILE A 60 0.50 5.18 -3.28
CA ILE A 60 1.13 4.06 -2.56
C ILE A 60 1.21 2.78 -3.39
N ALA A 61 0.73 2.81 -4.63
CA ALA A 61 0.69 1.63 -5.48
C ALA A 61 2.11 1.15 -5.82
N ASP A 62 2.31 -0.17 -5.75
CA ASP A 62 3.56 -0.79 -6.18
C ASP A 62 3.52 -1.01 -7.70
N GLU A 63 4.16 -0.10 -8.44
CA GLU A 63 4.26 -0.18 -9.90
C GLU A 63 5.37 -1.13 -10.39
N SER A 64 6.10 -1.79 -9.48
CA SER A 64 7.18 -2.72 -9.88
C SER A 64 6.64 -4.00 -10.54
N MET A 65 5.37 -4.35 -10.29
CA MET A 65 4.71 -5.54 -10.82
C MET A 65 3.50 -5.20 -11.67
N ASP A 66 3.60 -5.48 -12.96
CA ASP A 66 2.48 -5.36 -13.89
C ASP A 66 1.60 -6.63 -13.85
N ILE A 67 0.54 -6.58 -13.03
CA ILE A 67 -0.41 -7.69 -12.85
C ILE A 67 -1.13 -8.01 -14.16
N GLU A 68 -1.48 -7.00 -14.96
CA GLU A 68 -2.18 -7.19 -16.24
C GLU A 68 -1.31 -8.00 -17.21
N LYS A 69 -0.04 -7.63 -17.34
CA LYS A 69 0.92 -8.37 -18.15
C LYS A 69 1.12 -9.80 -17.66
N ILE A 70 1.21 -10.02 -16.34
CA ILE A 70 1.34 -11.36 -15.77
C ILE A 70 0.13 -12.23 -16.13
N VAL A 71 -1.09 -11.70 -15.96
CA VAL A 71 -2.32 -12.41 -16.28
C VAL A 71 -2.41 -12.71 -17.79
N LYS A 72 -2.06 -11.73 -18.64
CA LYS A 72 -2.03 -11.91 -20.09
C LYS A 72 -1.07 -13.03 -20.52
N VAL A 73 0.16 -13.00 -20.01
CA VAL A 73 1.17 -14.03 -20.31
C VAL A 73 0.69 -15.41 -19.83
N LYS A 74 0.08 -15.48 -18.65
CA LYS A 74 -0.50 -16.73 -18.14
C LYS A 74 -1.55 -17.30 -19.08
N MET A 75 -2.49 -16.47 -19.56
CA MET A 75 -3.52 -16.91 -20.51
C MET A 75 -2.92 -17.41 -21.82
N GLN A 76 -1.90 -16.72 -22.35
CA GLN A 76 -1.19 -17.16 -23.56
C GLN A 76 -0.48 -18.51 -23.36
N ILE A 77 0.14 -18.75 -22.20
CA ILE A 77 0.75 -20.04 -21.86
C ILE A 77 -0.31 -21.14 -21.78
N GLU A 78 -1.49 -20.86 -21.21
CA GLU A 78 -2.59 -21.82 -21.15
C GLU A 78 -3.11 -22.20 -22.54
N GLU A 79 -3.27 -21.23 -23.44
CA GLU A 79 -3.64 -21.48 -24.83
C GLU A 79 -2.56 -22.26 -25.58
N LEU A 80 -1.29 -21.88 -25.40
CA LEU A 80 -0.15 -22.60 -25.97
C LEU A 80 -0.11 -24.05 -25.51
N ASN A 81 -0.34 -24.33 -24.23
CA ASN A 81 -0.37 -25.68 -23.71
C ASN A 81 -1.53 -26.50 -24.29
N LYS A 82 -2.71 -25.89 -24.48
CA LYS A 82 -3.84 -26.56 -25.15
C LYS A 82 -3.53 -26.89 -26.60
N ALA A 83 -2.91 -25.98 -27.35
CA ALA A 83 -2.49 -26.21 -28.72
C ALA A 83 -1.36 -27.24 -28.81
N SER A 84 -0.37 -27.17 -27.91
CA SER A 84 0.71 -28.16 -27.84
C SER A 84 0.17 -29.56 -27.54
N ALA A 85 -0.88 -29.66 -26.71
CA ALA A 85 -1.54 -30.92 -26.42
C ALA A 85 -2.13 -31.64 -27.66
N THR A 86 -2.37 -30.94 -28.77
CA THR A 86 -2.85 -31.56 -30.02
C THR A 86 -1.74 -32.11 -30.90
N LEU A 87 -0.48 -31.73 -30.63
CA LEU A 87 0.69 -32.19 -31.39
C LEU A 87 1.13 -33.58 -30.95
N THR A 88 1.81 -34.29 -31.84
CA THR A 88 2.48 -35.57 -31.53
C THR A 88 3.72 -35.35 -30.67
N GLU A 89 4.25 -36.44 -30.09
CA GLU A 89 5.48 -36.39 -29.29
C GLU A 89 6.68 -35.89 -30.12
N GLU A 90 6.84 -36.39 -31.35
CA GLU A 90 7.88 -35.97 -32.29
C GLU A 90 7.81 -34.47 -32.62
N GLU A 91 6.61 -33.94 -32.87
CA GLU A 91 6.41 -32.51 -33.14
C GLU A 91 6.78 -31.64 -31.94
N ARG A 92 6.43 -32.08 -30.71
CA ARG A 92 6.79 -31.37 -29.48
C ARG A 92 8.29 -31.41 -29.21
N ASP A 93 8.95 -32.53 -29.52
CA ASP A 93 10.39 -32.68 -29.36
C ASP A 93 11.15 -31.74 -30.30
N ILE A 94 10.70 -31.60 -31.55
CA ILE A 94 11.26 -30.64 -32.50
C ILE A 94 11.10 -29.20 -31.99
N ILE A 95 9.90 -28.82 -31.53
CA ILE A 95 9.66 -27.49 -30.94
C ILE A 95 10.57 -27.25 -29.73
N THR A 96 10.74 -28.27 -28.89
CA THR A 96 11.58 -28.18 -27.69
C THR A 96 13.06 -28.00 -28.05
N ALA A 97 13.56 -28.75 -29.03
CA ALA A 97 14.91 -28.64 -29.54
C ALA A 97 15.20 -27.23 -30.07
N ILE A 98 14.28 -26.66 -30.85
CA ILE A 98 14.47 -25.33 -31.47
C ILE A 98 14.37 -24.20 -30.45
N PHE A 99 13.31 -24.18 -29.63
CA PHE A 99 12.98 -22.99 -28.83
C PHE A 99 13.50 -23.01 -27.40
N PHE A 100 13.77 -24.19 -26.84
CA PHE A 100 14.26 -24.32 -25.46
C PHE A 100 15.69 -24.82 -25.36
N ARG A 101 16.17 -25.58 -26.36
CA ARG A 101 17.57 -26.06 -26.43
C ARG A 101 18.43 -25.32 -27.45
N GLU A 102 17.83 -24.44 -28.24
CA GLU A 102 18.51 -23.63 -29.28
C GLU A 102 19.26 -24.47 -30.32
N GLU A 103 18.76 -25.66 -30.63
CA GLU A 103 19.33 -26.54 -31.64
C GLU A 103 19.01 -26.07 -33.06
N SER A 104 19.95 -26.26 -33.99
CA SER A 104 19.78 -25.87 -35.38
C SER A 104 18.98 -26.92 -36.18
N PHE A 105 18.31 -26.51 -37.25
CA PHE A 105 17.64 -27.46 -38.14
C PHE A 105 18.56 -28.54 -38.74
N ARG A 106 19.87 -28.26 -38.85
CA ARG A 106 20.86 -29.22 -39.35
C ARG A 106 21.22 -30.31 -38.35
N SER A 107 21.00 -30.07 -37.05
CA SER A 107 21.27 -31.05 -35.99
C SER A 107 20.05 -31.91 -35.66
N ILE A 108 18.85 -31.47 -36.06
CA ILE A 108 17.58 -32.17 -35.80
C ILE A 108 17.25 -33.18 -36.93
N GLY A 109 17.78 -32.96 -38.13
CA GLY A 109 17.52 -33.77 -39.34
C GLY A 109 18.50 -34.90 -39.59
#